data_AF-A0A536DC76-F1
#
_entry.id   AF-A0A536DC76-F1
#
_cell.length_a   1.000
_cell.length_b   1.000
_cell.length_c   1.000
_cell.angle_alpha   90.00
_cell.angle_beta   90.00
_cell.angle_gamma   90.00
#
_symmetry.space_group_name_H-M   'P 1'
#
loop_
_entity.id
_entity.type
_entity.pdbx_description
1 polymer ?
#
loop_
_entity_poly.entity_id
_entity_poly.type
_entity_poly.pdbx_seq_one_letter_code
_entity_poly.pdbx_strand_id
1 'polypeptide(L)' 'MARTHDMGGRPTEEPLNLHEHALADWEVAADAVAQALGARGIRTTDESRRAMEDMPAQDYLTL' A
#
# COMPACT_ATOMS: atom_id res chain seq x y z
N MET A 1 -20.33 -1.87 -3.44
CA MET A 1 -19.47 -3.00 -3.03
C MET A 1 -18.34 -2.42 -2.20
N ALA A 2 -17.92 -3.10 -1.13
CA ALA A 2 -16.72 -2.71 -0.37
C ALA A 2 -15.49 -2.81 -1.28
N ARG A 3 -14.57 -1.85 -1.19
CA ARG A 3 -13.31 -1.89 -1.95
C ARG A 3 -12.42 -3.02 -1.42
N THR A 4 -11.51 -3.52 -2.24
CA THR A 4 -10.66 -4.67 -1.88
C THR A 4 -9.89 -4.45 -0.57
N HIS A 5 -9.34 -3.25 -0.36
CA HIS A 5 -8.55 -2.89 0.81
C HIS A 5 -9.27 -3.02 2.18
N ASP A 6 -10.60 -2.98 2.20
CA ASP A 6 -11.40 -3.03 3.43
C ASP A 6 -11.51 -4.47 3.95
N MET A 7 -10.39 -4.99 4.44
CA MET A 7 -10.20 -6.40 4.80
C MET A 7 -10.71 -6.77 6.20
N GLY A 8 -11.19 -5.80 6.99
CA GLY A 8 -11.63 -6.01 8.37
C GLY A 8 -12.72 -7.09 8.48
N GLY A 9 -12.50 -8.10 9.33
CA GLY A 9 -13.47 -9.16 9.59
C GLY A 9 -13.62 -10.19 8.46
N ARG A 10 -12.81 -10.13 7.40
CA ARG A 10 -12.84 -11.15 6.34
C ARG A 10 -12.19 -12.45 6.86
N PRO A 11 -12.82 -13.62 6.65
CA PRO A 11 -12.23 -14.89 7.03
C PRO A 11 -11.01 -15.20 6.16
N THR A 12 -9.97 -15.74 6.76
CA THR A 12 -8.82 -16.32 6.06
C THR A 12 -8.28 -17.50 6.87
N GLU A 13 -7.85 -18.54 6.16
CA GLU A 13 -7.14 -19.69 6.74
C GLU A 13 -5.61 -19.52 6.57
N GLU A 14 -5.16 -18.48 5.87
CA GLU A 14 -3.76 -18.22 5.62
C GLU A 14 -3.07 -17.69 6.89
N PRO A 15 -1.97 -18.32 7.34
CA PRO A 15 -1.21 -17.81 8.47
C PRO A 15 -0.51 -16.49 8.11
N LEU A 16 -0.22 -15.68 9.12
CA LEU A 16 0.60 -14.48 8.93
C LEU A 16 1.99 -14.86 8.43
N ASN A 17 2.43 -14.23 7.35
CA ASN A 17 3.82 -14.30 6.91
C ASN A 17 4.69 -13.45 7.86
N LEU A 18 5.62 -14.10 8.57
CA LEU A 18 6.52 -13.47 9.55
C LEU A 18 7.98 -13.50 9.10
N HIS A 19 8.25 -13.85 7.84
CA HIS A 19 9.61 -13.83 7.31
C HIS A 19 10.18 -12.41 7.29
N GLU A 20 11.48 -12.28 7.59
CA GLU A 20 12.18 -11.00 7.49
C GLU A 20 12.21 -10.53 6.03
N HIS A 21 11.78 -9.30 5.78
CA HIS A 21 11.80 -8.66 4.48
C HIS A 21 12.98 -7.69 4.40
N ALA A 22 14.01 -8.06 3.64
CA ALA A 22 15.12 -7.17 3.35
C ALA A 22 14.71 -6.19 2.24
N LEU A 23 14.75 -4.89 2.55
CA LEU A 23 14.39 -3.85 1.57
C LEU A 23 15.37 -3.83 0.40
N ALA A 24 14.81 -3.83 -0.80
CA ALA A 24 15.55 -3.56 -2.03
C ALA A 24 15.77 -2.04 -2.21
N ASP A 25 16.82 -1.68 -2.94
CA ASP A 25 17.16 -0.26 -3.20
C ASP A 25 15.99 0.54 -3.81
N TRP A 26 15.19 -0.11 -4.65
CA TRP A 26 14.04 0.54 -5.30
C TRP A 26 12.92 0.88 -4.31
N GLU A 27 12.74 0.09 -3.24
CA GLU A 27 11.74 0.35 -2.19
C GLU A 27 12.11 1.60 -1.39
N VAL A 28 13.40 1.72 -1.05
CA VAL A 28 13.95 2.90 -0.38
C VAL A 28 13.78 4.15 -1.26
N ALA A 29 14.05 4.03 -2.57
CA ALA A 29 13.86 5.13 -3.50
C ALA A 29 12.38 5.52 -3.66
N ALA A 30 11.47 4.55 -3.73
CA ALA A 30 10.04 4.79 -3.84
C ALA A 30 9.50 5.53 -2.61
N ASP A 31 9.91 5.13 -1.40
CA ASP A 31 9.56 5.82 -0.16
C ASP A 31 10.10 7.26 -0.14
N ALA A 32 11.36 7.47 -0.51
CA ALA A 32 11.97 8.80 -0.56
C ALA A 32 11.21 9.75 -1.52
N VAL A 33 10.76 9.26 -2.67
CA VAL A 33 9.92 10.03 -3.61
C VAL A 33 8.58 10.37 -2.98
N ALA A 34 7.92 9.40 -2.35
CA ALA A 34 6.66 9.60 -1.65
C ALA A 34 6.76 10.69 -0.57
N GLN A 35 7.84 10.70 0.21
CA GLN A 35 8.13 11.72 1.22
C GLN A 35 8.38 13.10 0.59
N ALA A 36 9.21 13.17 -0.45
CA ALA A 36 9.55 14.42 -1.14
C ALA A 36 8.31 15.11 -1.74
N LEU A 37 7.40 14.34 -2.35
CA LEU A 37 6.14 14.86 -2.90
C LEU A 37 5.22 15.43 -1.79
N GLY A 38 5.16 14.75 -0.64
CA GLY A 38 4.39 15.22 0.52
C GLY A 38 4.96 16.51 1.12
N ALA A 39 6.29 16.58 1.30
CA ALA A 39 6.97 17.77 1.81
C ALA A 39 6.79 19.01 0.90
N ARG A 40 6.57 18.80 -0.40
CA ARG A 40 6.29 19.85 -1.38
C ARG A 40 4.81 20.20 -1.50
N GLY A 41 3.92 19.50 -0.79
CA GLY A 41 2.47 19.69 -0.88
C GLY A 41 1.86 19.29 -2.22
N ILE A 42 2.56 18.47 -3.01
CA ILE A 42 2.08 18.00 -4.33
C ILE A 42 0.98 16.94 -4.17
N ARG A 43 0.98 16.23 -3.04
CA ARG A 43 -0.06 15.27 -2.66
C ARG A 43 -0.30 15.35 -1.15
N THR A 44 -1.53 15.08 -0.74
CA THR A 44 -1.88 14.82 0.66
C THR A 44 -1.82 13.33 0.98
N THR A 45 -1.78 13.00 2.27
CA THR A 45 -1.83 11.61 2.73
C THR A 45 -3.15 10.94 2.35
N ASP A 46 -4.26 11.67 2.39
CA ASP A 46 -5.58 11.10 2.09
C ASP A 46 -5.75 10.82 0.59
N GLU A 47 -5.22 11.67 -0.29
CA GLU A 47 -5.16 11.39 -1.73
C GLU A 47 -4.29 10.16 -2.02
N SER A 48 -3.16 9.99 -1.32
CA SER A 48 -2.34 8.78 -1.44
C SER A 48 -3.10 7.52 -1.04
N ARG A 49 -3.82 7.56 0.08
CA ARG A 49 -4.63 6.42 0.52
C ARG A 49 -5.72 6.11 -0.50
N ARG A 50 -6.47 7.12 -0.94
CA ARG A 50 -7.52 6.98 -1.96
C ARG A 50 -6.99 6.32 -3.23
N ALA A 51 -5.81 6.71 -3.71
CA ALA A 51 -5.20 6.11 -4.91
C ALA A 51 -4.90 4.61 -4.74
N MET A 52 -4.37 4.19 -3.58
CA MET A 52 -4.15 2.76 -3.28
C MET A 52 -5.47 1.99 -3.15
N GLU A 53 -6.46 2.61 -2.51
CA GLU A 53 -7.78 2.00 -2.29
C GLU A 53 -8.55 1.77 -3.61
N ASP A 54 -8.29 2.60 -4.63
CA ASP A 54 -8.92 2.54 -5.95
C ASP A 54 -8.20 1.60 -6.94
N MET A 55 -7.09 0.96 -6.53
CA MET A 55 -6.39 -0.02 -7.38
C MET A 55 -7.29 -1.20 -7.76
N PRO A 56 -7.12 -1.79 -8.97
CA PRO A 56 -7.78 -3.03 -9.33
C PRO A 56 -7.51 -4.12 -8.29
N ALA A 57 -8.54 -4.92 -8.00
CA ALA A 57 -8.47 -5.92 -6.93
C ALA A 57 -7.30 -6.90 -7.09
N GLN A 58 -7.01 -7.30 -8.33
CA GLN A 58 -5.91 -8.19 -8.64
C GLN A 58 -4.55 -7.56 -8.27
N ASP A 59 -4.34 -6.30 -8.67
CA ASP A 59 -3.07 -5.60 -8.41
C ASP A 59 -2.87 -5.37 -6.90
N TYR A 60 -3.94 -5.00 -6.18
CA TYR A 60 -3.89 -4.78 -4.72
C TYR A 60 -3.51 -6.04 -3.95
N LEU A 61 -4.01 -7.21 -4.35
CA LEU A 61 -3.75 -8.48 -3.66
C LEU A 61 -2.37 -9.07 -3.98
N THR A 62 -1.62 -8.47 -4.89
CA THR A 62 -0.28 -8.90 -5.30
C THR A 62 0.84 -7.91 -4.93
N LEU A 63 0.50 -6.84 -4.19
CA LEU A 63 1.48 -5.95 -3.56
C LEU A 63 2.34 -6.73 -2.56
#